data_AF-A0A2T4A3S0-F1
#
_entry.id   AF-A0A2T4A3S0-F1
#
_cell.length_a   1.000
_cell.length_b   1.000
_cell.length_c   1.000
_cell.angle_alpha   90.00
_cell.angle_beta   90.00
_cell.angle_gamma   90.00
#
_symmetry.space_group_name_H-M   'P 1'
#
loop_
_entity.id
_entity.type
_entity.pdbx_description
1 polymer ?
#
loop_
_entity_poly.entity_id
_entity_poly.type
_entity_poly.pdbx_seq_one_letter_code
_entity_poly.pdbx_strand_id
1 'polypeptide(L)'
;MAPVPSPEVRANIAAKIDALILAVEKNPDFKRTSSSGGLYHVWDFAHRTQYMLFEVDGIRQEGYEFKHAGQIKITKRGEEAAEELYTDTFTRSVTLDQLISGPPLMRNMMGMSGEITPEIQAASKAVIDAFPGF
;
A
#
# COMPACT_ATOMS: atom_id res chain seq x y z
N MET A 1 12.30 -0.32 14.86
CA MET A 1 11.08 -0.27 14.04
C MET A 1 10.13 0.71 14.71
N ALA A 2 9.21 1.33 13.98
CA ALA A 2 8.23 2.20 14.63
C ALA A 2 7.23 1.34 15.42
N PRO A 3 6.81 1.77 16.62
CA PRO A 3 5.78 1.06 17.36
C PRO A 3 4.50 1.05 16.54
N VAL A 4 3.75 -0.05 16.61
CA VAL A 4 2.46 -0.14 15.92
C VAL A 4 1.48 0.85 16.56
N PRO A 5 0.87 1.77 15.78
CA PRO A 5 -0.02 2.78 16.34
C PRO A 5 -1.39 2.17 16.70
N SER A 6 -2.26 2.94 17.33
CA SER A 6 -3.58 2.45 17.75
C SER A 6 -4.44 1.97 16.57
N PRO A 7 -5.45 1.11 16.82
CA PRO A 7 -6.39 0.68 15.79
C PRO A 7 -7.06 1.84 15.05
N GLU A 8 -7.41 2.93 15.75
CA GLU A 8 -8.02 4.12 15.13
C GLU A 8 -7.08 4.79 14.14
N VAL A 9 -5.78 4.87 14.47
CA VAL A 9 -4.78 5.43 13.55
C VAL A 9 -4.61 4.52 12.34
N ARG A 10 -4.53 3.20 12.53
CA ARG A 10 -4.45 2.24 11.42
C ARG A 10 -5.70 2.31 10.53
N ALA A 11 -6.88 2.50 11.11
CA ALA A 11 -8.11 2.70 10.35
C ALA A 11 -8.07 3.99 9.51
N ASN A 12 -7.48 5.09 10.03
CA ASN A 12 -7.27 6.30 9.25
C ASN A 12 -6.30 6.07 8.08
N ILE A 13 -5.19 5.36 8.30
CA ILE A 13 -4.25 5.00 7.22
C ILE A 13 -4.98 4.15 6.16
N ALA A 14 -5.74 3.14 6.57
CA ALA A 14 -6.53 2.30 5.68
C ALA A 14 -7.50 3.13 4.83
N ALA A 15 -8.18 4.12 5.43
CA ALA A 15 -9.08 5.02 4.72
C ALA A 15 -8.35 5.89 3.67
N LYS A 16 -7.08 6.26 3.90
CA LYS A 16 -6.27 6.95 2.89
C LYS A 16 -5.87 6.02 1.76
N ILE A 17 -5.54 4.76 2.06
CA ILE A 17 -5.24 3.76 1.03
C ILE A 17 -6.48 3.48 0.18
N ASP A 18 -7.66 3.38 0.79
CA ASP A 18 -8.94 3.27 0.08
C ASP A 18 -9.20 4.47 -0.84
N ALA A 19 -8.92 5.68 -0.37
CA ALA A 19 -9.05 6.89 -1.19
C ALA A 19 -8.11 6.85 -2.42
N LEU A 20 -6.88 6.36 -2.26
CA LEU A 20 -5.96 6.15 -3.38
C LEU A 20 -6.48 5.10 -4.35
N ILE A 21 -6.93 3.94 -3.86
CA ILE A 21 -7.51 2.87 -4.68
C ILE A 21 -8.68 3.44 -5.50
N LEU A 22 -9.61 4.15 -4.86
CA LEU A 22 -10.76 4.77 -5.52
C LEU A 22 -10.37 5.83 -6.55
N ALA A 23 -9.32 6.62 -6.30
CA ALA A 23 -8.82 7.59 -7.26
C ALA A 23 -8.28 6.90 -8.52
N VAL A 24 -7.57 5.78 -8.34
CA VAL A 24 -7.09 4.96 -9.47
C VAL A 24 -8.27 4.34 -10.22
N GLU A 25 -9.25 3.77 -9.52
CA GLU A 25 -10.41 3.12 -10.15
C GLU A 25 -11.31 4.08 -10.93
N LYS A 26 -11.36 5.35 -10.53
CA LYS A 26 -12.11 6.41 -11.24
C LYS A 26 -11.40 6.94 -12.47
N ASN A 27 -10.11 6.64 -12.65
CA ASN A 27 -9.36 7.10 -13.79
C ASN A 27 -9.84 6.40 -15.08
N PRO A 28 -10.18 7.14 -16.16
CA PRO A 28 -10.64 6.55 -17.42
C PRO A 28 -9.68 5.54 -18.07
N ASP A 29 -8.37 5.68 -17.83
CA ASP A 29 -7.34 4.77 -18.34
C ASP A 29 -7.22 3.49 -17.50
N PHE A 30 -7.84 3.43 -16.31
CA PHE A 30 -7.79 2.25 -15.47
C PHE A 30 -8.65 1.12 -16.05
N LYS A 31 -8.02 -0.06 -16.16
CA LYS A 31 -8.67 -1.27 -16.64
C LYS A 31 -8.36 -2.43 -15.70
N ARG A 32 -9.34 -2.82 -14.89
CA ARG A 32 -9.22 -3.95 -13.94
C ARG A 32 -8.85 -5.27 -14.62
N THR A 33 -9.29 -5.48 -15.87
CA THR A 33 -9.02 -6.71 -16.65
C THR A 33 -7.65 -6.70 -17.34
N SER A 34 -6.97 -5.56 -17.40
CA SER A 34 -5.67 -5.41 -18.05
C SER A 34 -4.56 -5.51 -17.02
N SER A 35 -4.29 -6.73 -16.54
CA SER A 35 -3.23 -6.99 -15.57
C SER A 35 -1.81 -6.75 -16.11
N SER A 36 -1.68 -6.48 -17.42
CA SER A 36 -0.40 -6.34 -18.12
C SER A 36 0.17 -4.92 -18.12
N GLY A 37 -0.42 -3.98 -17.38
CA GLY A 37 0.22 -2.69 -17.20
C GLY A 37 -0.62 -1.57 -16.62
N GLY A 38 0.06 -0.48 -16.34
CA GLY A 38 -0.50 0.81 -16.05
C GLY A 38 -0.97 1.01 -14.64
N LEU A 39 -2.06 1.76 -14.52
CA LEU A 39 -2.76 2.01 -13.27
C LEU A 39 -3.19 0.72 -12.54
N TYR A 40 -3.26 -0.42 -13.24
CA TYR A 40 -3.46 -1.73 -12.61
C TYR A 40 -2.35 -2.04 -11.59
N HIS A 41 -1.09 -1.74 -11.88
CA HIS A 41 0.00 -2.00 -10.95
C HIS A 41 -0.08 -1.11 -9.72
N VAL A 42 -0.46 0.16 -9.89
CA VAL A 42 -0.69 1.08 -8.75
C VAL A 42 -1.83 0.56 -7.87
N TRP A 43 -2.93 0.13 -8.49
CA TRP A 43 -4.09 -0.46 -7.83
C TRP A 43 -3.76 -1.75 -7.07
N ASP A 44 -3.08 -2.70 -7.72
CA ASP A 44 -2.66 -3.97 -7.09
C ASP A 44 -1.66 -3.72 -5.95
N PHE A 45 -0.70 -2.80 -6.13
CA PHE A 45 0.24 -2.43 -5.08
C PHE A 45 -0.50 -1.82 -3.88
N ALA A 46 -1.41 -0.87 -4.10
CA ALA A 46 -2.21 -0.26 -3.04
C ALA A 46 -3.01 -1.30 -2.25
N HIS A 47 -3.68 -2.24 -2.92
CA HIS A 47 -4.41 -3.32 -2.25
C HIS A 47 -3.51 -4.24 -1.43
N ARG A 48 -2.33 -4.61 -1.94
CA ARG A 48 -1.37 -5.43 -1.18
C ARG A 48 -0.82 -4.70 0.04
N THR A 49 -0.58 -3.40 -0.06
CA THR A 49 -0.18 -2.55 1.07
C THR A 49 -1.29 -2.48 2.12
N GLN A 50 -2.55 -2.29 1.69
CA GLN A 50 -3.69 -2.30 2.59
C GLN A 50 -3.85 -3.64 3.31
N TYR A 51 -3.72 -4.75 2.58
CA TYR A 51 -3.78 -6.09 3.15
C TYR A 51 -2.74 -6.25 4.27
N MET A 52 -1.49 -5.82 4.06
CA MET A 52 -0.47 -5.89 5.10
C MET A 52 -0.84 -5.10 6.36
N LEU A 53 -1.46 -3.93 6.21
CA LEU A 53 -1.92 -3.13 7.34
C LEU A 53 -2.99 -3.86 8.17
N PHE A 54 -3.89 -4.59 7.52
CA PHE A 54 -4.92 -5.39 8.19
C PHE A 54 -4.36 -6.63 8.90
N GLU A 55 -3.25 -7.16 8.42
CA GLU A 55 -2.60 -8.35 8.99
C GLU A 55 -1.68 -8.04 10.19
N VAL A 56 -1.51 -6.76 10.57
CA VAL A 56 -0.68 -6.30 11.70
C VAL A 56 -1.12 -6.90 13.04
N ASP A 57 -2.42 -7.07 13.27
CA ASP A 57 -2.89 -7.73 14.50
C ASP A 57 -2.82 -9.25 14.40
N GLY A 58 -3.06 -9.82 13.22
CA GLY A 58 -3.00 -11.26 12.97
C GLY A 58 -1.59 -11.82 13.19
N ILE A 59 -0.55 -11.13 12.69
CA ILE A 59 0.85 -11.58 12.82
C ILE A 59 1.34 -11.66 14.27
N ARG A 60 0.66 -11.00 15.23
CA ARG A 60 1.00 -11.14 16.65
C ARG A 60 0.66 -12.53 17.21
N GLN A 61 -0.37 -13.18 16.66
CA GLN A 61 -0.93 -14.40 17.20
C GLN A 61 -0.15 -15.62 16.70
N GLU A 62 0.24 -16.49 17.63
CA GLU A 62 0.79 -17.80 17.27
C GLU A 62 -0.28 -18.64 16.56
N GLY A 63 0.14 -19.38 15.52
CA GLY A 63 -0.77 -20.22 14.73
C GLY A 63 -1.70 -19.45 13.77
N TYR A 64 -1.64 -18.12 13.70
CA TYR A 64 -2.42 -17.35 12.74
C TYR A 64 -1.94 -17.59 11.29
N GLU A 65 -2.90 -17.89 10.41
CA GLU A 65 -2.68 -18.15 9.00
C GLU A 65 -3.11 -16.97 8.13
N PHE A 66 -2.16 -16.42 7.36
CA PHE A 66 -2.44 -15.36 6.42
C PHE A 66 -3.29 -15.83 5.25
N LYS A 67 -4.35 -15.09 4.93
CA LYS A 67 -5.18 -15.34 3.74
C LYS A 67 -4.35 -15.33 2.45
N HIS A 68 -3.36 -14.44 2.38
CA HIS A 68 -2.42 -14.32 1.26
C HIS A 68 -0.98 -14.45 1.76
N ALA A 69 -0.61 -15.62 2.28
CA ALA A 69 0.72 -15.91 2.81
C ALA A 69 1.88 -15.57 1.85
N GLY A 70 1.66 -15.58 0.53
CA GLY A 70 2.67 -15.17 -0.45
C GLY A 70 3.08 -13.69 -0.38
N GLN A 71 2.23 -12.81 0.17
CA GLN A 71 2.42 -11.35 0.20
C GLN A 71 3.19 -10.85 1.44
N ILE A 72 3.15 -11.60 2.54
CA ILE A 72 3.85 -11.30 3.79
C ILE A 72 5.02 -12.28 3.92
N LYS A 73 6.26 -11.77 3.89
CA LYS A 73 7.49 -12.59 3.96
C LYS A 73 7.99 -12.81 5.39
N ILE A 74 7.36 -12.17 6.37
CA ILE A 74 7.75 -12.19 7.77
C ILE A 74 7.31 -13.52 8.41
N THR A 75 8.29 -14.30 8.86
CA THR A 75 8.06 -15.62 9.46
C THR A 75 7.97 -15.58 10.98
N LYS A 76 8.54 -14.56 11.63
CA LYS A 76 8.42 -14.34 13.08
C LYS A 76 6.99 -13.93 13.49
N ARG A 77 6.71 -13.99 14.80
CA ARG A 77 5.41 -13.67 15.42
C ARG A 77 5.60 -12.78 16.64
N GLY A 78 4.49 -12.27 17.19
CA GLY A 78 4.49 -11.37 18.34
C GLY A 78 4.70 -9.91 17.94
N GLU A 79 4.94 -9.05 18.94
CA GLU A 79 4.97 -7.59 18.74
C GLU A 79 6.03 -7.15 17.74
N GLU A 80 7.22 -7.74 17.81
CA GLU A 80 8.32 -7.39 16.90
C GLU A 80 7.98 -7.70 15.42
N ALA A 81 7.17 -8.73 15.18
CA ALA A 81 6.68 -9.06 13.85
C ALA A 81 5.64 -8.04 13.35
N ALA A 82 4.80 -7.54 14.26
CA ALA A 82 3.81 -6.52 13.96
C ALA A 82 4.47 -5.16 13.65
N GLU A 83 5.51 -4.77 14.40
CA GLU A 83 6.30 -3.58 14.14
C GLU A 83 7.05 -3.65 12.80
N GLU A 84 7.61 -4.82 12.47
CA GLU A 84 8.25 -5.06 11.16
C GLU A 84 7.22 -4.95 10.04
N LEU A 85 6.07 -5.62 10.17
CA LEU A 85 5.00 -5.57 9.16
C LEU A 85 4.46 -4.16 8.96
N TYR A 86 4.31 -3.39 10.04
CA TYR A 86 3.89 -2.00 9.99
C TYR A 86 4.93 -1.11 9.30
N THR A 87 6.22 -1.28 9.62
CA THR A 87 7.33 -0.57 8.97
C THR A 87 7.43 -0.91 7.48
N ASP A 88 7.22 -2.17 7.10
CA ASP A 88 7.15 -2.62 5.72
C ASP A 88 5.97 -1.99 4.97
N THR A 89 4.82 -1.87 5.63
CA THR A 89 3.62 -1.22 5.07
C THR A 89 3.90 0.26 4.78
N PHE A 90 4.59 0.96 5.68
CA PHE A 90 5.03 2.34 5.45
C PHE A 90 6.01 2.42 4.27
N THR A 91 7.07 1.60 4.27
CA THR A 91 8.10 1.61 3.22
C THR A 91 7.50 1.32 1.83
N ARG A 92 6.51 0.43 1.78
CA ARG A 92 5.72 0.15 0.58
C ARG A 92 4.86 1.33 0.15
N SER A 93 4.28 2.06 1.08
CA SER A 93 3.52 3.29 0.79
C SER A 93 4.42 4.40 0.23
N VAL A 94 5.63 4.56 0.77
CA VAL A 94 6.65 5.48 0.23
C VAL A 94 7.07 5.07 -1.18
N THR A 95 7.31 3.76 -1.39
CA THR A 95 7.64 3.23 -2.71
C THR A 95 6.53 3.55 -3.70
N LEU A 96 5.27 3.31 -3.34
CA LEU A 96 4.11 3.58 -4.17
C LEU A 96 4.01 5.07 -4.57
N ASP A 97 4.22 5.99 -3.63
CA ASP A 97 4.24 7.42 -3.91
C ASP A 97 5.39 7.84 -4.83
N GLN A 98 6.60 7.27 -4.63
CA GLN A 98 7.74 7.51 -5.52
C GLN A 98 7.45 7.01 -6.95
N LEU A 99 6.75 5.88 -7.08
CA LEU A 99 6.34 5.36 -8.38
C LEU A 99 5.31 6.28 -9.04
N ILE A 100 4.39 6.86 -8.28
CA ILE A 100 3.34 7.78 -8.76
C ILE A 100 3.91 9.16 -9.14
N SER A 101 4.79 9.71 -8.29
CA SER A 101 5.42 11.02 -8.46
C SER A 101 6.63 11.01 -9.41
N GLY A 102 7.15 9.83 -9.73
CA GLY A 102 8.32 9.65 -10.58
C GLY A 102 8.09 10.04 -12.06
N PRO A 103 9.19 10.24 -12.82
CA PRO A 103 9.12 10.61 -14.23
C PRO A 103 8.30 9.58 -15.05
N PRO A 104 7.45 10.03 -16.00
CA PRO A 104 6.65 9.13 -16.84
C PRO A 104 7.47 8.06 -17.56
N LEU A 105 8.72 8.37 -17.95
CA LEU A 105 9.63 7.42 -18.60
C LEU A 105 9.92 6.20 -17.71
N MET A 106 10.20 6.42 -16.41
CA MET A 106 10.47 5.32 -15.47
C MET A 106 9.22 4.46 -15.25
N ARG A 107 8.05 5.08 -15.15
CA ARG A 107 6.77 4.37 -15.02
C ARG A 107 6.49 3.51 -16.25
N ASN A 108 6.69 4.06 -17.45
CA ASN A 108 6.52 3.32 -18.70
C ASN A 108 7.48 2.13 -18.81
N MET A 109 8.75 2.30 -18.40
CA MET A 109 9.74 1.20 -18.38
C MET A 109 9.35 0.09 -17.40
N MET A 110 8.67 0.42 -16.31
CA MET A 110 8.12 -0.55 -15.34
C MET A 110 6.75 -1.10 -15.75
N GLY A 111 6.28 -0.81 -16.96
CA GLY A 111 4.98 -1.25 -17.44
C GLY A 111 3.81 -0.53 -16.77
N MET A 112 4.02 0.56 -16.04
CA MET A 112 3.00 1.37 -15.34
C MET A 112 2.56 2.60 -16.15
N SER A 113 2.30 2.41 -17.45
CA SER A 113 1.81 3.45 -18.35
C SER A 113 0.38 3.91 -18.02
N GLY A 114 0.08 5.19 -18.23
CA GLY A 114 -1.24 5.77 -17.95
C GLY A 114 -1.13 7.12 -17.29
N GLU A 115 -2.19 7.92 -17.44
CA GLU A 115 -2.25 9.25 -16.84
C GLU A 115 -2.32 9.14 -15.31
N ILE A 116 -1.33 9.73 -14.64
CA ILE A 116 -1.37 9.94 -13.20
C ILE A 116 -1.95 11.33 -13.01
N THR A 117 -3.19 11.39 -12.55
CA THR A 117 -3.88 12.66 -12.33
C THR A 117 -3.39 13.30 -11.03
N PRO A 118 -3.58 14.62 -10.85
CA PRO A 118 -3.30 15.30 -9.58
C PRO A 118 -4.03 14.66 -8.39
N GLU A 119 -5.22 14.09 -8.59
CA GLU A 119 -5.95 13.39 -7.53
C GLU A 119 -5.24 12.12 -7.07
N ILE A 120 -4.67 11.33 -8.00
CA ILE A 120 -3.89 10.13 -7.65
C ILE A 120 -2.62 10.52 -6.88
N GLN A 121 -1.94 11.60 -7.29
CA GLN A 121 -0.75 12.11 -6.58
C GLN A 121 -1.08 12.63 -5.18
N ALA A 122 -2.17 13.40 -5.05
CA ALA A 122 -2.61 13.91 -3.76
C ALA A 122 -3.01 12.76 -2.83
N ALA A 123 -3.69 11.74 -3.36
CA ALA A 123 -4.09 10.57 -2.58
C ALA A 123 -2.88 9.74 -2.13
N SER A 124 -1.86 9.53 -2.97
CA SER A 124 -0.65 8.79 -2.57
C SER A 124 0.13 9.52 -1.49
N LYS A 125 0.28 10.84 -1.62
CA LYS A 125 0.90 11.66 -0.58
C LYS A 125 0.12 11.60 0.74
N ALA A 126 -1.22 11.67 0.68
CA ALA A 126 -2.06 11.59 1.86
C ALA A 126 -1.96 10.25 2.60
N VAL A 127 -1.61 9.16 1.91
CA VAL A 127 -1.29 7.88 2.56
C VAL A 127 -0.04 8.01 3.42
N ILE A 128 1.05 8.57 2.90
CA ILE A 128 2.31 8.76 3.64
C ILE A 128 2.08 9.66 4.85
N ASP A 129 1.43 10.81 4.64
CA ASP A 129 1.21 11.82 5.68
C ASP A 129 0.32 11.29 6.83
N ALA A 130 -0.37 10.15 6.65
CA ALA A 130 -1.17 9.50 7.67
C ALA A 130 -0.37 8.55 8.60
N PHE A 131 0.87 8.19 8.27
CA PHE A 131 1.71 7.36 9.14
C PHE A 131 2.38 8.22 10.22
N PRO A 132 2.04 8.06 11.51
CA PRO A 132 2.75 8.77 12.55
C PRO A 132 4.15 8.19 12.77
N GLY A 133 5.12 9.07 13.09
CA GLY A 133 6.44 8.65 13.53
C GLY A 133 7.42 8.24 12.42
N PHE A 134 7.11 8.59 11.16
CA PHE A 134 8.01 8.46 10.02
C PHE A 134 8.17 9.79 9.28
#